data_AF-A0A378XFB2-F1
#
_entry.id   AF-A0A378XFB2-F1
#
_cell.length_a   1.000
_cell.length_b   1.000
_cell.length_c   1.000
_cell.angle_alpha   90.00
_cell.angle_beta   90.00
_cell.angle_gamma   90.00
#
_symmetry.space_group_name_H-M   'P 1'
#
loop_
_entity.id
_entity.type
_entity.pdbx_description
1 polymer ?
#
loop_
_entity_poly.entity_id
_entity_poly.type
_entity_poly.pdbx_seq_one_letter_code
_entity_poly.pdbx_strand_id
1 'polypeptide(L)'
;MRQTDAAPAATEEVQLQQIRNATVKITFGDTTFLIVPLLSVKGAYPGFDDTYRSELRNPLVELPMSVDEVIDGVDAVVVTYTHLDHWGDAA
;
A
#
# COMPACT_ATOMS: atom_id res chain seq x y z
N MET A 1 -50.64 -11.06 0.38
CA MET A 1 -49.39 -11.34 -0.35
C MET A 1 -48.33 -10.46 0.28
N ARG A 2 -47.43 -11.02 1.12
CA ARG A 2 -46.40 -10.23 1.81
C ARG A 2 -45.34 -9.85 0.78
N GLN A 3 -45.18 -8.56 0.54
CA GLN A 3 -44.07 -8.02 -0.21
C GLN A 3 -42.83 -8.12 0.70
N THR A 4 -41.93 -9.02 0.36
CA THR A 4 -40.59 -9.05 0.96
C THR A 4 -39.78 -7.98 0.25
N ASP A 5 -39.57 -6.85 0.91
CA ASP A 5 -38.56 -5.89 0.48
C ASP A 5 -37.20 -6.59 0.64
N ALA A 6 -36.57 -6.89 -0.49
CA ALA A 6 -35.17 -7.29 -0.49
C ALA A 6 -34.35 -6.09 0.00
N ALA A 7 -33.51 -6.30 1.01
CA ALA A 7 -32.51 -5.32 1.41
C ALA A 7 -31.67 -4.93 0.17
N PRO A 8 -31.31 -3.65 -0.01
CA PRO A 8 -30.44 -3.27 -1.10
C PRO A 8 -29.14 -4.08 -0.97
N ALA A 9 -28.70 -4.69 -2.07
CA ALA A 9 -27.38 -5.31 -2.12
C ALA A 9 -26.35 -4.25 -1.73
N ALA A 10 -25.53 -4.53 -0.72
CA ALA A 10 -24.40 -3.69 -0.40
C ALA A 10 -23.54 -3.60 -1.66
N THR A 11 -23.38 -2.41 -2.21
CA THR A 11 -22.28 -2.15 -3.14
C THR A 11 -21.02 -2.40 -2.33
N GLU A 12 -20.33 -3.50 -2.60
CA GLU A 12 -19.01 -3.80 -2.03
C GLU A 12 -18.07 -2.66 -2.45
N GLU A 13 -17.99 -1.62 -1.63
CA GLU A 13 -17.32 -0.38 -1.98
C GLU A 13 -15.81 -0.62 -1.93
N VAL A 14 -15.17 -0.54 -3.09
CA VAL A 14 -13.71 -0.63 -3.18
C VAL A 14 -13.13 0.67 -2.64
N GLN A 15 -12.37 0.58 -1.54
CA GLN A 15 -11.65 1.72 -0.99
C GLN A 15 -10.16 1.60 -1.31
N LEU A 16 -9.59 2.66 -1.86
CA LEU A 16 -8.18 2.71 -2.21
C LEU A 16 -7.54 3.91 -1.53
N GLN A 17 -6.47 3.66 -0.77
CA GLN A 17 -5.61 4.67 -0.20
C GLN A 17 -4.21 4.53 -0.80
N GLN A 18 -3.76 5.54 -1.54
CA GLN A 18 -2.35 5.66 -1.93
C GLN A 18 -1.54 6.13 -0.72
N ILE A 19 -0.45 5.43 -0.43
CA ILE A 19 0.41 5.74 0.72
C ILE A 19 1.66 6.47 0.24
N ARG A 20 2.49 5.80 -0.58
CA ARG A 20 3.73 6.37 -1.13
C ARG A 20 4.25 5.47 -2.25
N ASN A 21 4.79 6.03 -3.33
CA ASN A 21 5.22 5.24 -4.49
C ASN A 21 4.09 4.32 -4.98
N ALA A 22 4.39 3.04 -5.22
CA ALA A 22 3.41 2.01 -5.53
C ALA A 22 2.73 1.39 -4.29
N THR A 23 3.11 1.78 -3.06
CA THR A 23 2.48 1.27 -1.84
C THR A 23 1.06 1.79 -1.73
N VAL A 24 0.10 0.87 -1.74
CA VAL A 24 -1.33 1.16 -1.74
C VAL A 24 -2.02 0.21 -0.77
N LYS A 25 -2.99 0.73 -0.01
CA LYS A 25 -3.91 -0.07 0.78
C LYS A 25 -5.25 -0.12 0.07
N ILE A 26 -5.74 -1.33 -0.23
CA ILE A 26 -7.01 -1.53 -0.93
C ILE A 26 -7.92 -2.41 -0.07
N THR A 27 -9.10 -1.92 0.24
CA THR A 27 -10.20 -2.74 0.76
C THR A 27 -11.08 -3.14 -0.41
N PHE A 28 -11.23 -4.44 -0.62
CA PHE A 28 -12.10 -5.03 -1.63
C PHE A 28 -13.02 -6.04 -0.94
N GLY A 29 -14.29 -5.65 -0.79
CA GLY A 29 -15.22 -6.33 0.10
C GLY A 29 -14.73 -6.34 1.55
N ASP A 30 -14.83 -7.49 2.21
CA ASP A 30 -14.39 -7.65 3.61
C ASP A 30 -12.88 -7.87 3.78
N THR A 31 -12.07 -7.71 2.73
CA THR A 31 -10.61 -7.96 2.79
C THR A 31 -9.82 -6.72 2.43
N THR A 32 -8.86 -6.37 3.29
CA THR A 32 -7.91 -5.28 3.11
C THR A 32 -6.52 -5.81 2.77
N PHE A 33 -6.00 -5.37 1.63
CA PHE A 33 -4.67 -5.72 1.13
C PHE A 33 -3.70 -4.54 1.25
N LEU A 34 -2.47 -4.81 1.67
CA LEU A 34 -1.35 -3.89 1.50
C LEU A 34 -0.50 -4.32 0.32
N ILE A 35 -0.43 -3.49 -0.71
CA ILE A 35 0.25 -3.79 -1.97
C ILE A 35 1.64 -3.13 -1.94
N VAL A 36 2.68 -3.92 -2.25
CA VAL A 36 4.09 -3.50 -2.45
C VAL A 36 4.61 -2.55 -1.36
N PRO A 37 4.77 -3.03 -0.11
CA PRO A 37 5.09 -2.19 1.04
C PRO A 37 6.52 -1.64 0.99
N LEU A 38 6.66 -0.35 0.69
CA LEU A 38 7.90 0.42 0.86
C LEU A 38 7.78 1.25 2.15
N LEU A 39 8.11 0.66 3.29
CA LEU A 39 7.88 1.24 4.63
C LEU A 39 9.12 1.90 5.25
N SER A 40 10.26 1.89 4.56
CA SER A 40 11.49 2.52 5.04
C SER A 40 11.35 4.04 5.22
N VAL A 41 12.04 4.60 6.21
CA VAL A 41 12.14 6.06 6.40
C VAL A 41 12.74 6.76 5.18
N LYS A 42 12.47 8.06 4.99
CA LYS A 42 13.04 8.85 3.89
C LYS A 42 14.56 8.71 3.82
N GLY A 43 15.07 8.48 2.61
CA GLY A 43 16.49 8.39 2.33
C GLY A 43 17.20 7.18 2.98
N ALA A 44 16.48 6.13 3.37
CA ALA A 44 17.08 4.93 3.94
C ALA A 44 18.07 4.25 2.98
N TYR A 45 17.78 4.24 1.68
CA TYR A 45 18.57 3.58 0.65
C TYR A 45 19.34 4.60 -0.21
N PRO A 46 20.49 4.21 -0.81
CA PRO A 46 21.07 4.99 -1.91
C PRO A 46 20.06 5.10 -3.08
N GLY A 47 20.33 6.01 -4.01
CA GLY A 47 19.64 5.96 -5.30
C GLY A 47 20.02 4.69 -6.06
N PHE A 48 19.21 4.31 -7.04
CA PHE A 48 19.51 3.14 -7.87
C PHE A 48 20.65 3.48 -8.84
N ASP A 49 21.74 2.71 -8.79
CA ASP A 49 22.91 2.91 -9.64
C ASP A 49 22.56 2.90 -11.14
N ASP A 50 23.26 3.72 -11.92
CA ASP A 50 23.08 3.87 -13.37
C ASP A 50 21.64 4.24 -13.83
N THR A 51 20.83 4.79 -12.92
CA THR A 51 19.48 5.31 -13.23
C THR A 51 19.44 6.84 -13.24
N TYR A 52 18.36 7.41 -13.78
CA TYR A 52 18.14 8.85 -13.75
C TYR A 52 18.04 9.36 -12.29
N ARG A 53 18.87 10.34 -11.95
CA ARG A 53 18.98 10.95 -10.61
C ARG A 53 19.45 9.98 -9.51
N SER A 54 20.40 9.09 -9.85
CA SER A 54 21.00 8.12 -8.92
C SER A 54 21.70 8.75 -7.71
N GLU A 55 22.03 10.04 -7.76
CA GLU A 55 22.55 10.81 -6.64
C GLU A 55 21.54 11.01 -5.50
N LEU A 56 20.25 10.76 -5.74
CA LEU A 56 19.19 10.97 -4.75
C LEU A 56 18.84 9.69 -4.00
N ARG A 57 18.83 9.79 -2.68
CA ARG A 57 18.47 8.69 -1.79
C ARG A 57 16.97 8.35 -1.85
N ASN A 58 16.65 7.06 -1.79
CA ASN A 58 15.28 6.53 -1.84
C ASN A 58 14.84 6.09 -0.43
N PRO A 59 13.59 6.33 0.01
CA PRO A 59 12.53 7.16 -0.57
C PRO A 59 12.80 8.66 -0.51
N LEU A 60 12.26 9.42 -1.46
CA LEU A 60 12.44 10.88 -1.52
C LEU A 60 11.60 11.65 -0.49
N VAL A 61 10.52 11.05 0.01
CA VAL A 61 9.55 11.68 0.92
C VAL A 61 9.26 10.76 2.10
N GLU A 62 8.81 11.33 3.21
CA GLU A 62 8.36 10.56 4.37
C GLU A 62 7.08 9.78 4.07
N LEU A 63 6.78 8.79 4.92
CA LEU A 63 5.43 8.22 4.95
C LEU A 63 4.44 9.30 5.44
N PRO A 64 3.19 9.31 4.94
CA PRO A 64 2.19 10.28 5.38
C PRO A 64 1.60 9.96 6.77
N MET A 65 1.87 8.76 7.31
CA MET A 65 1.49 8.30 8.65
C MET A 65 2.52 7.30 9.19
N SER A 66 2.37 6.84 10.43
CA SER A 66 3.26 5.83 11.01
C SER A 66 3.13 4.47 10.31
N VAL A 67 4.15 3.62 10.45
CA VAL A 67 4.13 2.25 9.91
C VAL A 67 2.99 1.44 10.53
N ASP A 68 2.74 1.60 11.83
CA ASP A 68 1.65 0.92 12.53
C ASP A 68 0.28 1.29 11.91
N GLU A 69 0.05 2.57 11.59
CA GLU A 69 -1.18 3.01 10.91
C GLU A 69 -1.30 2.47 9.47
N VAL A 70 -0.19 2.29 8.76
CA VAL A 70 -0.19 1.66 7.43
C VAL A 70 -0.65 0.21 7.51
N ILE A 71 -0.15 -0.54 8.51
CA ILE A 71 -0.39 -1.98 8.66
C ILE A 71 -1.73 -2.29 9.35
N ASP A 72 -2.27 -1.37 10.14
CA ASP A 72 -3.50 -1.58 10.92
C ASP A 72 -4.68 -2.08 10.08
N GLY A 73 -5.29 -3.20 10.46
CA GLY A 73 -6.42 -3.78 9.72
C GLY A 73 -6.08 -4.33 8.32
N VAL A 74 -4.80 -4.56 7.98
CA VAL A 74 -4.40 -5.30 6.78
C VAL A 74 -4.56 -6.80 7.03
N ASP A 75 -5.27 -7.49 6.15
CA ASP A 75 -5.44 -8.95 6.21
C ASP A 75 -4.32 -9.70 5.48
N ALA A 76 -3.83 -9.14 4.37
CA ALA A 76 -2.81 -9.76 3.54
C ALA A 76 -1.92 -8.74 2.82
N VAL A 77 -0.68 -9.15 2.54
CA VAL A 77 0.27 -8.38 1.73
C VAL A 77 0.36 -8.96 0.32
N VAL A 78 0.35 -8.09 -0.69
CA VAL A 78 0.56 -8.48 -2.09
C VAL A 78 1.89 -7.90 -2.58
N VAL A 79 2.85 -8.77 -2.86
CA VAL A 79 4.14 -8.40 -3.45
C VAL A 79 4.11 -8.79 -4.93
N THR A 80 4.13 -7.80 -5.82
CA THR A 80 4.07 -8.04 -7.27
C THR A 80 5.39 -8.58 -7.83
N TYR A 81 6.51 -8.04 -7.36
CA TYR A 81 7.89 -8.47 -7.59
C TYR A 81 8.79 -7.85 -6.51
N THR A 82 10.05 -8.26 -6.42
CA THR A 82 10.93 -7.98 -5.27
C THR A 82 12.05 -6.99 -5.57
N HIS A 83 11.81 -5.96 -6.40
CA HIS A 83 12.74 -4.83 -6.44
C HIS A 83 12.66 -4.05 -5.11
N LEU A 84 13.76 -3.39 -4.76
CA LEU A 84 13.91 -2.72 -3.46
C LEU A 84 12.83 -1.67 -3.14
N ASP A 85 12.26 -1.02 -4.16
CA ASP A 85 11.19 -0.04 -4.02
C ASP A 85 9.79 -0.66 -3.86
N HIS A 86 9.70 -2.00 -3.88
CA HIS A 86 8.48 -2.80 -3.70
C HIS A 86 8.57 -3.76 -2.50
N TRP A 87 9.78 -4.26 -2.19
CA TRP A 87 10.06 -5.16 -1.09
C TRP A 87 11.53 -4.98 -0.63
N GLY A 88 11.73 -4.35 0.53
CA GLY A 88 13.05 -4.10 1.11
C GLY A 88 13.12 -4.51 2.59
N ASP A 89 14.24 -4.27 3.27
CA ASP A 89 14.47 -4.75 4.65
C ASP A 89 13.45 -4.22 5.69
N ALA A 90 12.81 -3.09 5.39
CA ALA A 90 11.80 -2.47 6.24
C ALA A 90 10.36 -2.95 5.93
N ALA A 91 10.17 -3.85 4.96
CA ALA A 91 8.87 -4.37 4.53
C ALA A 91 8.31 -5.43 5.49
#